data_AF-A0A258QKH4-F1
#
_entry.id   AF-A0A258QKH4-F1
#
_cell.length_a   1.000
_cell.length_b   1.000
_cell.length_c   1.000
_cell.angle_alpha   90.00
_cell.angle_beta   90.00
_cell.angle_gamma   90.00
#
_symmetry.space_group_name_H-M   'P 1'
#
loop_
_entity.id
_entity.type
_entity.pdbx_description
1 polymer ?
#
loop_
_entity_poly.entity_id
_entity_poly.type
_entity_poly.pdbx_seq_one_letter_code
_entity_poly.pdbx_strand_id
1 'polypeptide(L)'
;MAKRPQSIDIVPQFLYTDRATTPINGATPMPNPPAPVSFLAAQIGALGAAERIDHLMASQSIAIAFQPFIDVMNHDIHGYEALARPPKTTGFAHIGELLIIASAANRRLNLEFYLAIQAISQFTALKLTGRLFVNLSPEALGHPEFRVEALLDALRTHALPYQRFVIELTEQHLTEHPQILQRNLDQLRLRGVTLALDDFAAGYNGLLHWLDRQPDMVKIDRAMLSGIDQHPKKYRFVRSVVQLAKESGALVVAEGVELASEARVLAELGVDFLQGYLFGQPSTNPLRAVTDEIISKLGHNAGCTRTQQCLIQKLIQPAPCVQITERLDAVMALFLADAQLRALPVLDGSLPVGIAWRHDLMNLYASPYGRPLNERRSISRLMDRHPVIVDESESLTLLSRRLSERDHRNFHDVFIITRQRAYAGVGQLIDLLRLYTTEQVRQAQHLNPLSGLPGNVPLNETLENWLDQGMAFTLVYADLDYFKAINDYYGYQRGDRALLLLTQILNDHIHPAHDFLGHVGGDDFVILFQSSDWATQCEHIIQAFDQQIPNLYDEADQARGFIETTDREGQPKQYPFCSLTLAALTRPAHHAIHSQTLTEHISAIKSQAKKQRGSVLKAQTL
;
A
#
# COMPACT_ATOMS: atom_id res chain seq x y z
N MET A 1 -49.16 -20.50 -21.63
CA MET A 1 -48.17 -21.29 -22.39
C MET A 1 -47.02 -20.36 -22.78
N ALA A 2 -45.92 -20.37 -22.04
CA ALA A 2 -44.73 -19.58 -22.34
C ALA A 2 -43.51 -20.46 -22.08
N LYS A 3 -42.75 -20.77 -23.14
CA LYS A 3 -41.52 -21.57 -23.09
C LYS A 3 -40.34 -20.66 -22.74
N ARG A 4 -39.56 -21.05 -21.72
CA ARG A 4 -38.26 -20.48 -21.37
C ARG A 4 -37.18 -20.93 -22.38
N PRO A 5 -36.14 -20.11 -22.67
CA PRO A 5 -34.99 -20.55 -23.44
C PRO A 5 -33.96 -21.28 -22.55
N GLN A 6 -33.39 -22.35 -23.10
CA GLN A 6 -32.34 -23.18 -22.50
C GLN A 6 -30.97 -22.51 -22.69
N SER A 7 -30.19 -22.44 -21.61
CA SER A 7 -28.77 -22.07 -21.60
C SER A 7 -27.90 -23.24 -22.07
N ILE A 8 -26.95 -22.93 -22.95
CA ILE A 8 -25.94 -23.84 -23.49
C ILE A 8 -24.65 -23.61 -22.68
N ASP A 9 -24.28 -24.59 -21.85
CA ASP A 9 -22.97 -24.66 -21.20
C ASP A 9 -22.07 -25.62 -21.99
N ILE A 10 -20.97 -25.11 -22.52
CA ILE A 10 -19.91 -25.89 -23.17
C ILE A 10 -18.68 -25.81 -22.27
N VAL A 11 -18.36 -26.93 -21.60
CA VAL A 11 -17.09 -27.16 -20.91
C VAL A 11 -16.41 -28.35 -21.59
N PRO A 12 -15.21 -28.22 -22.18
CA PRO A 12 -14.50 -29.37 -22.73
C PRO A 12 -13.66 -30.06 -21.64
N GLN A 13 -13.98 -31.34 -21.40
CA GLN A 13 -13.09 -32.33 -20.77
C GLN A 13 -11.85 -32.54 -21.65
N PHE A 14 -10.65 -32.45 -21.07
CA PHE A 14 -9.45 -33.04 -21.68
C PHE A 14 -8.86 -34.12 -20.78
N LEU A 15 -8.78 -35.31 -21.38
CA LEU A 15 -8.32 -36.59 -20.86
C LEU A 15 -6.79 -36.62 -20.75
N TYR A 16 -6.29 -37.08 -19.60
CA TYR A 16 -4.92 -37.56 -19.45
C TYR A 16 -4.69 -38.81 -20.31
N THR A 17 -3.64 -38.81 -21.13
CA THR A 17 -3.10 -40.02 -21.75
C THR A 17 -1.62 -40.16 -21.38
N ASP A 18 -1.31 -41.25 -20.70
CA ASP A 18 0.04 -41.72 -20.42
C ASP A 18 0.77 -42.06 -21.72
N ARG A 19 1.93 -41.43 -21.96
CA ARG A 19 3.00 -42.00 -22.79
C ARG A 19 4.37 -41.65 -22.21
N ALA A 20 5.09 -42.71 -21.86
CA ALA A 20 6.49 -42.70 -21.46
C ALA A 20 7.43 -42.42 -22.65
N THR A 21 8.48 -41.62 -22.43
CA THR A 21 9.78 -41.69 -23.14
C THR A 21 10.89 -40.93 -22.38
N THR A 22 11.91 -41.70 -21.95
CA THR A 22 13.36 -41.43 -21.73
C THR A 22 13.92 -40.07 -21.25
N PRO A 23 14.89 -40.06 -20.30
CA PRO A 23 15.44 -38.85 -19.71
C PRO A 23 16.62 -38.26 -20.51
N ILE A 24 16.67 -36.93 -20.62
CA ILE A 24 17.85 -36.16 -21.02
C ILE A 24 18.44 -35.55 -19.74
N ASN A 25 19.69 -35.93 -19.44
CA ASN A 25 20.49 -35.43 -18.31
C ASN A 25 20.88 -33.96 -18.52
N GLY A 26 20.65 -33.11 -17.52
CA GLY A 26 21.24 -31.76 -17.49
C GLY A 26 20.45 -30.67 -16.76
N ALA A 27 19.94 -30.93 -15.55
CA ALA A 27 19.40 -29.88 -14.69
C ALA A 27 19.81 -30.10 -13.23
N THR A 28 20.40 -29.08 -12.62
CA THR A 28 20.61 -28.95 -11.18
C THR A 28 19.31 -29.22 -10.42
N PRO A 29 19.31 -29.98 -9.30
CA PRO A 29 18.09 -30.35 -8.62
C PRO A 29 17.46 -29.10 -7.98
N MET A 30 16.19 -28.86 -8.30
CA MET A 30 15.32 -27.99 -7.51
C MET A 30 15.24 -28.52 -6.07
N PRO A 31 15.09 -27.65 -5.05
CA PRO A 31 14.85 -28.11 -3.70
C PRO A 31 13.57 -28.95 -3.68
N ASN A 32 13.66 -30.16 -3.11
CA ASN A 32 12.54 -31.08 -2.97
C ASN A 32 11.32 -30.37 -2.36
N PRO A 33 10.09 -30.65 -2.84
CA PRO A 33 8.89 -30.27 -2.09
C PRO A 33 8.94 -30.94 -0.70
N PRO A 34 8.37 -30.31 0.35
CA PRO A 34 8.36 -30.90 1.68
C PRO A 34 7.71 -32.29 1.62
N ALA A 35 8.38 -33.27 2.20
CA ALA A 35 7.92 -34.66 2.23
C ALA A 35 6.51 -34.76 2.83
N PRO A 36 5.66 -35.68 2.35
CA PRO A 36 4.33 -35.85 2.93
C PRO A 36 4.45 -36.25 4.41
N VAL A 37 3.60 -35.61 5.22
CA VAL A 37 3.39 -35.64 6.68
C VAL A 37 3.50 -37.03 7.35
N SER A 38 3.43 -38.10 6.56
CA SER A 38 3.51 -39.51 6.97
C SER A 38 4.86 -39.93 7.60
N PHE A 39 5.99 -39.35 7.18
CA PHE A 39 7.30 -39.93 7.57
C PHE A 39 7.83 -39.45 8.94
N LEU A 40 7.49 -38.23 9.38
CA LEU A 40 7.95 -37.71 10.69
C LEU A 40 7.10 -38.22 11.86
N ALA A 41 5.80 -38.43 11.64
CA ALA A 41 4.88 -38.95 12.65
C ALA A 41 5.13 -40.43 12.98
N ALA A 42 5.76 -41.20 12.06
CA ALA A 42 5.97 -42.63 12.22
C ALA A 42 7.06 -43.01 13.23
N GLN A 43 7.98 -42.09 13.57
CA GLN A 43 9.10 -42.39 14.47
C GLN A 43 8.88 -41.94 15.92
N ILE A 44 7.87 -41.10 16.16
CA ILE A 44 7.54 -40.58 17.49
C ILE A 44 6.06 -40.89 17.73
N GLY A 45 5.76 -41.91 18.53
CA GLY A 45 4.39 -42.29 18.84
C GLY A 45 3.55 -41.07 19.25
N ALA A 46 2.41 -40.86 18.60
CA ALA A 46 1.55 -39.67 18.79
C ALA A 46 1.19 -39.40 20.26
N LEU A 47 1.09 -40.45 21.09
CA LEU A 47 0.91 -40.35 22.55
C LEU A 47 2.07 -39.58 23.24
N GLY A 48 3.31 -39.83 22.87
CA GLY A 48 4.46 -39.12 23.44
C GLY A 48 4.57 -37.68 22.95
N ALA A 49 4.03 -37.34 21.77
CA ALA A 49 4.00 -35.98 21.28
C ALA A 49 2.99 -35.11 22.04
N ALA A 50 1.78 -35.63 22.29
CA ALA A 50 0.75 -34.94 23.07
C ALA A 50 1.24 -34.65 24.51
N GLU A 51 1.79 -35.64 25.21
CA GLU A 51 2.32 -35.46 26.57
C GLU A 51 3.44 -34.43 26.64
N ARG A 52 4.33 -34.39 25.63
CA ARG A 52 5.38 -33.35 25.57
C ARG A 52 4.79 -31.95 25.39
N ILE A 53 3.78 -31.80 24.53
CA ILE A 53 3.10 -30.51 24.32
C ILE A 53 2.40 -30.07 25.61
N ASP A 54 1.68 -30.99 26.26
CA ASP A 54 0.99 -30.74 27.53
C ASP A 54 1.99 -30.33 28.63
N HIS A 55 3.15 -31.00 28.71
CA HIS A 55 4.22 -30.61 29.62
C HIS A 55 4.83 -29.23 29.30
N LEU A 56 4.96 -28.87 28.02
CA LEU A 56 5.45 -27.54 27.63
C LEU A 56 4.50 -26.42 28.05
N MET A 57 3.20 -26.63 27.87
CA MET A 57 2.18 -25.68 28.34
C MET A 57 2.17 -25.58 29.87
N ALA A 58 2.25 -26.72 30.57
CA ALA A 58 2.26 -26.75 32.04
C ALA A 58 3.51 -26.10 32.65
N SER A 59 4.68 -26.29 32.04
CA SER A 59 5.95 -25.73 32.50
C SER A 59 6.15 -24.25 32.16
N GLN A 60 5.24 -23.65 31.37
CA GLN A 60 5.33 -22.27 30.89
C GLN A 60 6.67 -21.90 30.23
N SER A 61 7.29 -22.87 29.55
CA SER A 61 8.67 -22.73 29.05
C SER A 61 8.78 -22.06 27.67
N ILE A 62 7.66 -21.84 26.98
CA ILE A 62 7.64 -21.19 25.67
C ILE A 62 7.72 -19.67 25.85
N ALA A 63 8.82 -19.07 25.38
CA ALA A 63 8.99 -17.61 25.41
C ALA A 63 8.16 -16.93 24.31
N ILE A 64 7.67 -15.71 24.56
CA ILE A 64 7.02 -14.89 23.54
C ILE A 64 7.97 -13.74 23.19
N ALA A 65 8.39 -13.69 21.93
CA ALA A 65 9.11 -12.57 21.37
C ALA A 65 8.13 -11.63 20.67
N PHE A 66 8.43 -10.34 20.65
CA PHE A 66 7.62 -9.32 19.99
C PHE A 66 8.41 -8.69 18.85
N GLN A 67 7.78 -8.53 17.69
CA GLN A 67 8.36 -7.81 16.56
C GLN A 67 7.49 -6.58 16.23
N PRO A 68 8.07 -5.38 16.08
CA PRO A 68 7.29 -4.17 15.90
C PRO A 68 6.77 -4.01 14.46
N PHE A 69 5.55 -3.47 14.34
CA PHE A 69 5.00 -2.88 13.13
C PHE A 69 5.24 -1.37 13.16
N ILE A 70 5.89 -0.84 12.15
CA ILE A 70 6.15 0.60 12.01
C ILE A 70 5.03 1.21 11.19
N ASP A 71 4.36 2.22 11.76
CA ASP A 71 3.41 3.06 11.05
C ASP A 71 4.17 3.98 10.10
N VAL A 72 3.97 3.77 8.79
CA VAL A 72 4.63 4.53 7.74
C VAL A 72 4.32 6.01 7.85
N MET A 73 3.11 6.35 8.32
CA MET A 73 2.61 7.72 8.30
C MET A 73 2.92 8.48 9.58
N ASN A 74 2.70 7.85 10.73
CA ASN A 74 2.88 8.48 12.03
C ASN A 74 4.32 8.37 12.54
N HIS A 75 5.17 7.58 11.87
CA HIS A 75 6.53 7.29 12.29
C HIS A 75 6.61 6.80 13.75
N ASP A 76 5.64 5.98 14.15
CA ASP A 76 5.57 5.37 15.48
C ASP A 76 5.32 3.87 15.36
N ILE A 77 5.38 3.16 16.47
CA ILE A 77 5.09 1.74 16.53
C ILE A 77 3.57 1.55 16.59
N HIS A 78 3.00 1.02 15.51
CA HIS A 78 1.58 0.69 15.44
C HIS A 78 1.20 -0.42 16.43
N GLY A 79 2.08 -1.42 16.56
CA GLY A 79 1.85 -2.58 17.41
C GLY A 79 2.97 -3.60 17.29
N TYR A 80 2.72 -4.78 17.82
CA TYR A 80 3.70 -5.86 17.90
C TYR A 80 3.07 -7.20 17.56
N GLU A 81 3.76 -7.98 16.73
CA GLU A 81 3.46 -9.37 16.50
C GLU A 81 4.04 -10.25 17.61
N ALA A 82 3.20 -11.07 18.22
CA ALA A 82 3.61 -12.05 19.21
C ALA A 82 4.05 -13.36 18.53
N LEU A 83 5.34 -13.66 18.69
CA LEU A 83 6.00 -14.77 18.04
C LEU A 83 6.55 -15.75 19.09
N ALA A 84 5.94 -16.93 19.18
CA ALA A 84 6.35 -17.94 20.14
C ALA A 84 7.72 -18.56 19.79
N ARG A 85 8.51 -18.83 20.84
CA ARG A 85 9.87 -19.37 20.77
C ARG A 85 9.98 -20.57 21.72
N PRO A 86 9.73 -21.80 21.24
CA PRO A 86 9.89 -22.98 22.06
C PRO A 86 11.38 -23.16 22.46
N PRO A 87 11.68 -23.70 23.65
CA PRO A 87 13.06 -23.95 24.05
C PRO A 87 13.76 -24.91 23.09
N LYS A 88 15.02 -24.65 22.75
CA LYS A 88 15.82 -25.52 21.88
C LYS A 88 15.96 -26.95 22.41
N THR A 89 15.81 -27.15 23.72
CA THR A 89 15.89 -28.44 24.41
C THR A 89 14.70 -29.36 24.14
N THR A 90 13.63 -28.85 23.52
CA THR A 90 12.38 -29.60 23.28
C THR A 90 12.42 -30.51 22.06
N GLY A 91 13.43 -30.35 21.20
CA GLY A 91 13.58 -31.11 19.96
C GLY A 91 12.80 -30.55 18.76
N PHE A 92 11.99 -29.49 18.94
CA PHE A 92 11.34 -28.77 17.85
C PHE A 92 12.27 -27.67 17.31
N ALA A 93 12.43 -27.59 15.98
CA ALA A 93 13.30 -26.61 15.34
C ALA A 93 12.72 -25.18 15.39
N HIS A 94 11.41 -25.05 15.22
CA HIS A 94 10.68 -23.77 15.29
C HIS A 94 9.21 -23.96 15.64
N ILE A 95 8.49 -22.87 15.91
CA ILE A 95 7.07 -22.90 16.30
C ILE A 95 6.17 -23.57 15.25
N GLY A 96 6.43 -23.36 13.95
CA GLY A 96 5.66 -24.01 12.89
C GLY A 96 5.65 -25.54 12.97
N GLU A 97 6.80 -26.17 13.27
CA GLU A 97 6.88 -27.62 13.44
C GLU A 97 6.06 -28.08 14.65
N LEU A 98 6.14 -27.33 15.75
CA LEU A 98 5.35 -27.60 16.96
C LEU A 98 3.84 -27.51 16.68
N LEU A 99 3.38 -26.51 15.90
CA LEU A 99 1.97 -26.35 15.55
C LEU A 99 1.47 -27.48 14.63
N ILE A 100 2.27 -27.91 13.66
CA ILE A 100 1.95 -29.06 12.79
C ILE A 100 1.79 -30.34 13.62
N ILE A 101 2.75 -30.60 14.53
CA ILE A 101 2.70 -31.77 15.40
C ILE A 101 1.53 -31.68 16.39
N ALA A 102 1.22 -30.48 16.88
CA ALA A 102 0.06 -30.26 17.74
C ALA A 102 -1.27 -30.52 17.02
N SER A 103 -1.39 -30.19 15.74
CA SER A 103 -2.57 -30.55 14.93
C SER A 103 -2.70 -32.07 14.82
N ALA A 104 -1.63 -32.76 14.41
CA ALA A 104 -1.61 -34.22 14.32
C ALA A 104 -1.88 -34.95 15.66
N ALA A 105 -1.59 -34.29 16.79
CA ALA A 105 -1.82 -34.80 18.13
C ALA A 105 -3.13 -34.33 18.78
N ASN A 106 -4.03 -33.63 18.05
CA ASN A 106 -5.27 -33.03 18.60
C ASN A 106 -5.01 -32.14 19.83
N ARG A 107 -3.95 -31.33 19.76
CA ARG A 107 -3.55 -30.36 20.79
C ARG A 107 -3.42 -28.94 20.26
N ARG A 108 -3.70 -28.70 18.99
CA ARG A 108 -3.55 -27.38 18.37
C ARG A 108 -4.40 -26.30 19.02
N LEU A 109 -5.69 -26.58 19.27
CA LEU A 109 -6.57 -25.64 19.99
C LEU A 109 -5.98 -25.23 21.34
N ASN A 110 -5.60 -26.21 22.17
CA ASN A 110 -5.07 -25.96 23.50
C ASN A 110 -3.76 -25.16 23.44
N LEU A 111 -2.88 -25.49 22.49
CA LEU A 111 -1.61 -24.82 22.31
C LEU A 111 -1.78 -23.38 21.84
N GLU A 112 -2.55 -23.12 20.78
CA GLU A 112 -2.76 -21.76 20.26
C GLU A 112 -3.47 -20.88 21.30
N PHE A 113 -4.46 -21.42 22.01
CA PHE A 113 -5.11 -20.69 23.10
C PHE A 113 -4.13 -20.35 24.23
N TYR A 114 -3.30 -21.32 24.65
CA TYR A 114 -2.23 -21.09 25.63
C TYR A 114 -1.26 -19.99 25.18
N LEU A 115 -0.81 -20.01 23.93
CA LEU A 115 0.11 -19.01 23.38
C LEU A 115 -0.52 -17.62 23.33
N ALA A 116 -1.80 -17.52 22.97
CA ALA A 116 -2.54 -16.25 22.99
C ALA A 116 -2.61 -15.65 24.39
N ILE A 117 -2.89 -16.46 25.42
CA ILE A 117 -2.90 -15.98 26.81
C ILE A 117 -1.51 -15.52 27.26
N GLN A 118 -0.46 -16.27 26.91
CA GLN A 118 0.92 -15.87 27.21
C GLN A 118 1.30 -14.55 26.52
N ALA A 119 0.91 -14.38 25.26
CA ALA A 119 1.14 -13.14 24.52
C ALA A 119 0.46 -11.94 25.19
N ILE A 120 -0.83 -12.06 25.56
CA ILE A 120 -1.59 -11.01 26.27
C ILE A 120 -0.91 -10.67 27.60
N SER A 121 -0.55 -11.68 28.39
CA SER A 121 0.08 -11.51 29.69
C SER A 121 1.44 -10.80 29.58
N GLN A 122 2.32 -11.25 28.68
CA GLN A 122 3.65 -10.67 28.52
C GLN A 122 3.60 -9.27 27.92
N PHE A 123 2.72 -9.02 26.95
CA PHE A 123 2.56 -7.71 26.33
C PHE A 123 2.13 -6.64 27.35
N THR A 124 1.18 -6.99 28.23
CA THR A 124 0.69 -6.10 29.29
C THR A 124 1.70 -5.93 30.41
N ALA A 125 2.41 -6.99 30.81
CA ALA A 125 3.49 -6.92 31.80
C ALA A 125 4.65 -6.01 31.35
N LEU A 126 5.01 -6.05 30.06
CA LEU A 126 6.03 -5.18 29.46
C LEU A 126 5.55 -3.74 29.26
N LYS A 127 4.24 -3.47 29.44
CA LYS A 127 3.59 -2.17 29.20
C LYS A 127 3.81 -1.65 27.79
N LEU A 128 3.76 -2.54 26.80
CA LEU A 128 3.90 -2.15 25.40
C LEU A 128 2.71 -1.28 24.96
N THR A 129 3.00 -0.25 24.16
CA THR A 129 2.02 0.62 23.50
C THR A 129 1.52 -0.03 22.21
N GLY A 130 0.58 0.60 21.49
CA GLY A 130 0.09 0.07 20.21
C GLY A 130 -0.75 -1.21 20.34
N ARG A 131 -0.93 -1.94 19.24
CA ARG A 131 -1.75 -3.16 19.18
C ARG A 131 -0.93 -4.43 19.40
N LEU A 132 -1.58 -5.50 19.86
CA LEU A 132 -1.02 -6.84 19.99
C LEU A 132 -1.62 -7.72 18.89
N PHE A 133 -0.76 -8.24 18.02
CA PHE A 133 -1.12 -9.17 16.95
C PHE A 133 -0.81 -10.60 17.41
N VAL A 134 -1.79 -11.49 17.29
CA VAL A 134 -1.67 -12.89 17.68
C VAL A 134 -2.19 -13.78 16.56
N ASN A 135 -1.34 -14.74 16.18
CA ASN A 135 -1.67 -15.78 15.23
C ASN A 135 -2.67 -16.78 15.80
N LEU A 136 -3.82 -16.95 15.15
CA LEU A 136 -4.79 -17.99 15.43
C LEU A 136 -5.27 -18.63 14.12
N SER A 137 -5.22 -19.96 14.07
CA SER A 137 -5.60 -20.71 12.88
C SER A 137 -7.13 -20.81 12.73
N PRO A 138 -7.63 -20.88 11.48
CA PRO A 138 -9.04 -21.23 11.22
C PRO A 138 -9.44 -22.58 11.83
N GLU A 139 -8.50 -23.54 11.93
CA GLU A 139 -8.69 -24.84 12.60
C GLU A 139 -9.06 -24.66 14.07
N ALA A 140 -8.27 -23.89 14.83
CA ALA A 140 -8.54 -23.62 16.24
C ALA A 140 -9.82 -22.79 16.43
N LEU A 141 -9.99 -21.71 15.66
CA LEU A 141 -11.16 -20.82 15.78
C LEU A 141 -12.47 -21.47 15.35
N GLY A 142 -12.43 -22.43 14.43
CA GLY A 142 -13.59 -23.22 14.01
C GLY A 142 -13.87 -24.44 14.89
N HIS A 143 -13.01 -24.75 15.87
CA HIS A 143 -13.19 -25.91 16.72
C HIS A 143 -14.42 -25.75 17.64
N PRO A 144 -15.27 -26.78 17.85
CA PRO A 144 -16.49 -26.67 18.68
C PRO A 144 -16.23 -26.32 20.15
N GLU A 145 -15.04 -26.64 20.64
CA GLU A 145 -14.60 -26.32 22.00
C GLU A 145 -13.93 -24.96 22.13
N PHE A 146 -13.69 -24.23 21.04
CA PHE A 146 -13.17 -22.87 21.11
C PHE A 146 -14.19 -21.96 21.82
N ARG A 147 -13.76 -21.28 22.88
CA ARG A 147 -14.61 -20.39 23.69
C ARG A 147 -14.16 -18.95 23.50
N VAL A 148 -14.87 -18.20 22.66
CA VAL A 148 -14.63 -16.76 22.44
C VAL A 148 -14.65 -15.99 23.76
N GLU A 149 -15.62 -16.25 24.64
CA GLU A 149 -15.72 -15.55 25.92
C GLU A 149 -14.50 -15.80 26.84
N ALA A 150 -13.88 -16.97 26.78
CA ALA A 150 -12.67 -17.24 27.56
C ALA A 150 -11.48 -16.38 27.10
N LEU A 151 -11.34 -16.17 25.78
CA LEU A 151 -10.33 -15.26 25.23
C LEU A 151 -10.63 -13.81 25.62
N LEU A 152 -11.89 -13.39 25.53
CA LEU A 152 -12.32 -12.05 25.94
C LEU A 152 -12.14 -11.82 27.46
N ASP A 153 -12.38 -12.83 28.29
CA ASP A 153 -12.11 -12.79 29.73
C ASP A 153 -10.63 -12.61 30.03
N ALA A 154 -9.74 -13.25 29.27
CA ALA A 154 -8.31 -13.04 29.43
C ALA A 154 -7.90 -11.60 29.09
N LEU A 155 -8.42 -11.04 28.00
CA LEU A 155 -8.20 -9.63 27.65
C LEU A 155 -8.68 -8.69 28.77
N ARG A 156 -9.86 -8.95 29.35
CA ARG A 156 -10.38 -8.19 30.51
C ARG A 156 -9.47 -8.32 31.74
N THR A 157 -9.06 -9.54 32.07
CA THR A 157 -8.23 -9.85 33.25
C THR A 157 -6.89 -9.14 33.19
N HIS A 158 -6.31 -9.04 32.00
CA HIS A 158 -5.04 -8.33 31.77
C HIS A 158 -5.21 -6.85 31.43
N ALA A 159 -6.43 -6.30 31.51
CA ALA A 159 -6.77 -4.91 31.19
C ALA A 159 -6.29 -4.45 29.80
N LEU A 160 -6.32 -5.35 28.81
CA LEU A 160 -6.05 -5.02 27.40
C LEU A 160 -7.37 -4.69 26.70
N PRO A 161 -7.57 -3.45 26.21
CA PRO A 161 -8.76 -3.10 25.42
C PRO A 161 -8.88 -3.99 24.17
N TYR A 162 -10.10 -4.41 23.83
CA TYR A 162 -10.35 -5.29 22.68
C TYR A 162 -9.86 -4.70 21.35
N GLN A 163 -9.94 -3.37 21.20
CA GLN A 163 -9.48 -2.63 20.02
C GLN A 163 -7.95 -2.65 19.84
N ARG A 164 -7.21 -3.03 20.90
CA ARG A 164 -5.76 -3.23 20.85
C ARG A 164 -5.39 -4.68 20.58
N PHE A 165 -6.35 -5.59 20.39
CA PHE A 165 -6.10 -6.99 20.09
C PHE A 165 -6.44 -7.26 18.61
N VAL A 166 -5.48 -7.81 17.88
CA VAL A 166 -5.60 -8.16 16.47
C VAL A 166 -5.35 -9.65 16.32
N ILE A 167 -6.23 -10.34 15.60
CA ILE A 167 -6.07 -11.76 15.29
C ILE A 167 -5.58 -11.88 13.85
N GLU A 168 -4.47 -12.58 13.67
CA GLU A 168 -3.92 -12.92 12.37
C GLU A 168 -4.38 -14.32 11.97
N LEU A 169 -5.12 -14.40 10.86
CA LEU A 169 -5.63 -15.65 10.30
C LEU A 169 -4.66 -16.18 9.25
N THR A 170 -4.04 -17.31 9.54
CA THR A 170 -3.15 -18.00 8.58
C THR A 170 -3.96 -18.68 7.47
N GLU A 171 -3.53 -18.56 6.20
CA GLU A 171 -4.25 -19.10 5.03
C GLU A 171 -4.29 -20.65 4.99
N GLN A 172 -3.29 -21.32 5.56
CA GLN A 172 -2.96 -22.72 5.25
C GLN A 172 -3.91 -23.80 5.81
N HIS A 173 -4.89 -23.46 6.64
CA HIS A 173 -5.69 -24.45 7.35
C HIS A 173 -7.19 -24.27 7.07
N LEU A 174 -7.82 -25.32 6.53
CA LEU A 174 -9.27 -25.41 6.38
C LEU A 174 -9.88 -25.86 7.72
N THR A 175 -11.05 -25.33 8.05
CA THR A 175 -11.84 -25.82 9.18
C THR A 175 -12.92 -26.78 8.69
N GLU A 176 -13.17 -27.86 9.43
CA GLU A 176 -14.31 -28.76 9.21
C GLU A 176 -15.66 -28.08 9.54
N HIS A 177 -15.63 -26.96 10.27
CA HIS A 177 -16.81 -26.24 10.75
C HIS A 177 -16.78 -24.75 10.39
N PRO A 178 -16.90 -24.39 9.10
CA PRO A 178 -16.82 -22.99 8.64
C PRO A 178 -17.89 -22.09 9.28
N GLN A 179 -19.04 -22.66 9.63
CA GLN A 179 -20.13 -21.94 10.31
C GLN A 179 -19.77 -21.52 11.73
N ILE A 180 -19.02 -22.37 12.46
CA ILE A 180 -18.54 -22.06 13.81
C ILE A 180 -17.46 -20.99 13.74
N LEU A 181 -16.52 -21.14 12.80
CA LEU A 181 -15.50 -20.13 12.54
C LEU A 181 -16.13 -18.76 12.29
N GLN A 182 -17.06 -18.66 11.33
CA GLN A 182 -17.69 -17.39 11.00
C GLN A 182 -18.40 -16.76 12.21
N ARG A 183 -19.18 -17.56 12.96
CA ARG A 183 -19.85 -17.09 14.18
C ARG A 183 -18.85 -16.56 15.21
N ASN A 184 -17.72 -17.24 15.40
CA ASN A 184 -16.70 -16.82 16.35
C ASN A 184 -16.01 -15.52 15.91
N LEU A 185 -15.71 -15.38 14.62
CA LEU A 185 -15.16 -14.15 14.05
C LEU A 185 -16.13 -12.97 14.20
N ASP A 186 -17.43 -13.17 13.92
CA ASP A 186 -18.46 -12.15 14.08
C ASP A 186 -18.57 -11.69 15.55
N GLN A 187 -18.52 -12.62 16.50
CA GLN A 187 -18.53 -12.30 17.93
C GLN A 187 -17.31 -11.47 18.35
N LEU A 188 -16.13 -11.78 17.83
CA LEU A 188 -14.89 -11.05 18.11
C LEU A 188 -14.96 -9.63 17.52
N ARG A 189 -15.38 -9.50 16.26
CA ARG A 189 -15.57 -8.21 15.58
C ARG A 189 -16.58 -7.31 16.29
N LEU A 190 -17.71 -7.86 16.73
CA LEU A 190 -18.73 -7.11 17.48
C LEU A 190 -18.21 -6.48 18.79
N ARG A 191 -17.12 -7.02 19.35
CA ARG A 191 -16.45 -6.48 20.55
C ARG A 191 -15.31 -5.51 20.21
N GLY A 192 -15.01 -5.31 18.93
CA GLY A 192 -13.97 -4.41 18.44
C GLY A 192 -12.60 -5.06 18.22
N VAL A 193 -12.51 -6.40 18.19
CA VAL A 193 -11.27 -7.10 17.81
C VAL A 193 -11.08 -6.96 16.30
N THR A 194 -9.87 -6.56 15.88
CA THR A 194 -9.49 -6.42 14.47
C THR A 194 -9.04 -7.77 13.90
N LEU A 195 -9.42 -8.06 12.66
CA LEU A 195 -8.96 -9.26 11.95
C LEU A 195 -7.97 -8.90 10.84
N ALA A 196 -6.83 -9.56 10.85
CA ALA A 196 -5.82 -9.50 9.81
C ALA A 196 -5.75 -10.83 9.06
N LEU A 197 -5.56 -10.77 7.74
CA LEU A 197 -5.29 -11.94 6.91
C LEU A 197 -3.79 -12.01 6.61
N ASP A 198 -3.18 -13.14 6.93
CA ASP A 198 -1.75 -13.39 6.74
C ASP A 198 -1.45 -14.02 5.37
N ASP A 199 -0.21 -13.88 4.87
CA ASP A 199 0.28 -14.45 3.60
C ASP A 199 -0.53 -14.08 2.33
N PHE A 200 -1.06 -12.85 2.27
CA PHE A 200 -1.84 -12.41 1.12
C PHE A 200 -1.00 -12.42 -0.16
N ALA A 201 -1.51 -13.15 -1.16
CA ALA A 201 -0.91 -13.37 -2.49
C ALA A 201 0.25 -14.38 -2.58
N ALA A 202 0.54 -15.16 -1.52
CA ALA A 202 1.48 -16.27 -1.61
C ALA A 202 0.90 -17.51 -2.35
N GLY A 203 -0.43 -17.60 -2.52
CA GLY A 203 -1.12 -18.72 -3.16
C GLY A 203 -2.43 -18.37 -3.90
N TYR A 204 -3.03 -19.38 -4.54
CA TYR A 204 -4.22 -19.24 -5.41
C TYR A 204 -5.51 -18.86 -4.66
N ASN A 205 -5.58 -18.99 -3.33
CA ASN A 205 -6.81 -18.83 -2.55
C ASN A 205 -6.89 -17.52 -1.73
N GLY A 206 -5.80 -16.75 -1.61
CA GLY A 206 -5.76 -15.52 -0.80
C GLY A 206 -6.82 -14.49 -1.18
N LEU A 207 -7.08 -14.31 -2.49
CA LEU A 207 -8.11 -13.39 -3.00
C LEU A 207 -9.54 -13.88 -2.71
N LEU A 208 -9.80 -15.18 -2.82
CA LEU A 208 -11.11 -15.76 -2.52
C LEU A 208 -11.42 -15.66 -1.03
N HIS A 209 -10.44 -15.96 -0.19
CA HIS A 209 -10.55 -15.82 1.26
C HIS A 209 -10.76 -14.38 1.71
N TRP A 210 -10.15 -13.43 1.02
CA TRP A 210 -10.33 -12.02 1.28
C TRP A 210 -11.75 -11.54 0.97
N LEU A 211 -12.31 -11.96 -0.17
CA LEU A 211 -13.71 -11.69 -0.53
C LEU A 211 -14.71 -12.28 0.47
N ASP A 212 -14.46 -13.51 0.94
CA ASP A 212 -15.36 -14.20 1.87
C ASP A 212 -15.29 -13.62 3.30
N ARG A 213 -14.10 -13.20 3.76
CA ARG A 213 -13.84 -12.87 5.17
C ARG A 213 -13.87 -11.37 5.45
N GLN A 214 -13.67 -10.51 4.45
CA GLN A 214 -13.61 -9.05 4.58
C GLN A 214 -12.72 -8.58 5.74
N PRO A 215 -11.43 -8.98 5.79
CA PRO A 215 -10.54 -8.63 6.89
C PRO A 215 -10.30 -7.12 6.93
N ASP A 216 -10.04 -6.61 8.14
CA ASP A 216 -9.72 -5.20 8.39
C ASP A 216 -8.27 -4.88 7.96
N MET A 217 -7.41 -5.90 7.93
CA MET A 217 -6.01 -5.77 7.54
C MET A 217 -5.55 -6.95 6.66
N VAL A 218 -4.61 -6.68 5.77
CA VAL A 218 -4.03 -7.66 4.84
C VAL A 218 -2.51 -7.55 4.91
N LYS A 219 -1.83 -8.69 5.14
CA LYS A 219 -0.37 -8.77 5.24
C LYS A 219 0.21 -9.37 3.96
N ILE A 220 1.13 -8.66 3.32
CA ILE A 220 1.80 -9.10 2.09
C ILE A 220 3.13 -9.75 2.48
N ASP A 221 3.28 -11.02 2.12
CA ASP A 221 4.47 -11.81 2.47
C ASP A 221 5.75 -11.30 1.77
N ARG A 222 6.88 -11.52 2.44
CA ARG A 222 8.23 -11.18 1.99
C ARG A 222 8.54 -11.68 0.58
N ALA A 223 8.07 -12.86 0.16
CA ALA A 223 8.38 -13.41 -1.15
C ALA A 223 7.94 -12.48 -2.30
N MET A 224 6.85 -11.73 -2.09
CA MET A 224 6.34 -10.73 -3.04
C MET A 224 7.09 -9.41 -2.96
N LEU A 225 7.61 -9.07 -1.78
CA LEU A 225 8.18 -7.75 -1.47
C LEU A 225 9.69 -7.66 -1.68
N SER A 226 10.40 -8.77 -1.50
CA SER A 226 11.87 -8.83 -1.64
C SER A 226 12.33 -8.38 -3.02
N GLY A 227 13.17 -7.34 -3.06
CA GLY A 227 13.69 -6.72 -4.29
C GLY A 227 12.65 -5.96 -5.12
N ILE A 228 11.56 -5.49 -4.50
CA ILE A 228 10.51 -4.70 -5.18
C ILE A 228 11.05 -3.41 -5.81
N ASP A 229 12.11 -2.84 -5.24
CA ASP A 229 12.80 -1.63 -5.68
C ASP A 229 13.60 -1.81 -6.97
N GLN A 230 13.82 -3.04 -7.41
CA GLN A 230 14.62 -3.37 -8.61
C GLN A 230 13.80 -4.07 -9.69
N HIS A 231 12.54 -4.40 -9.40
CA HIS A 231 11.74 -5.28 -10.25
C HIS A 231 10.42 -4.61 -10.64
N PRO A 232 10.35 -3.95 -11.82
CA PRO A 232 9.17 -3.23 -12.29
C PRO A 232 7.88 -4.07 -12.30
N LYS A 233 7.98 -5.36 -12.63
CA LYS A 233 6.84 -6.29 -12.62
C LYS A 233 6.30 -6.54 -11.20
N LYS A 234 7.20 -6.76 -10.22
CA LYS A 234 6.81 -6.93 -8.81
C LYS A 234 6.18 -5.65 -8.27
N TYR A 235 6.80 -4.50 -8.54
CA TYR A 235 6.24 -3.19 -8.18
C TYR A 235 4.80 -3.03 -8.66
N ARG A 236 4.53 -3.29 -9.95
CA ARG A 236 3.18 -3.12 -10.51
C ARG A 236 2.18 -4.08 -9.90
N PHE A 237 2.57 -5.34 -9.66
CA PHE A 237 1.71 -6.32 -9.01
C PHE A 237 1.35 -5.91 -7.58
N VAL A 238 2.36 -5.57 -6.77
CA VAL A 238 2.16 -5.13 -5.38
C VAL A 238 1.35 -3.83 -5.34
N ARG A 239 1.59 -2.88 -6.25
CA ARG A 239 0.75 -1.67 -6.40
C ARG A 239 -0.72 -2.03 -6.59
N SER A 240 -1.03 -2.95 -7.50
CA SER A 240 -2.40 -3.39 -7.74
C SER A 240 -3.01 -4.07 -6.52
N VAL A 241 -2.24 -4.90 -5.80
CA VAL A 241 -2.66 -5.50 -4.52
C VAL A 241 -2.97 -4.44 -3.47
N VAL A 242 -2.08 -3.47 -3.27
CA VAL A 242 -2.25 -2.38 -2.30
C VAL A 242 -3.47 -1.54 -2.65
N GLN A 243 -3.65 -1.20 -3.92
CA GLN A 243 -4.81 -0.45 -4.39
C GLN A 243 -6.12 -1.20 -4.14
N LEU A 244 -6.14 -2.49 -4.48
CA LEU A 244 -7.28 -3.36 -4.28
C LEU A 244 -7.65 -3.46 -2.79
N ALA A 245 -6.65 -3.65 -1.92
CA ALA A 245 -6.84 -3.65 -0.47
C ALA A 245 -7.44 -2.33 0.05
N LYS A 246 -6.93 -1.19 -0.42
CA LYS A 246 -7.45 0.14 -0.07
C LYS A 246 -8.88 0.36 -0.54
N GLU A 247 -9.22 -0.08 -1.75
CA GLU A 247 -10.57 0.04 -2.30
C GLU A 247 -11.59 -0.79 -1.51
N SER A 248 -11.17 -1.87 -0.85
CA SER A 248 -12.02 -2.61 0.09
C SER A 248 -12.09 -2.01 1.49
N GLY A 249 -11.31 -0.97 1.78
CA GLY A 249 -11.15 -0.40 3.11
C GLY A 249 -10.22 -1.18 4.06
N ALA A 250 -9.44 -2.15 3.57
CA ALA A 250 -8.48 -2.88 4.39
C ALA A 250 -7.15 -2.12 4.53
N LEU A 251 -6.53 -2.21 5.71
CA LEU A 251 -5.16 -1.72 5.92
C LEU A 251 -4.14 -2.71 5.35
N VAL A 252 -3.01 -2.23 4.86
CA VAL A 252 -1.98 -3.06 4.26
C VAL A 252 -0.73 -3.09 5.13
N VAL A 253 -0.25 -4.30 5.42
CA VAL A 253 1.01 -4.56 6.11
C VAL A 253 1.98 -5.17 5.10
N ALA A 254 3.21 -4.67 5.04
CA ALA A 254 4.29 -5.28 4.28
C ALA A 254 5.27 -5.97 5.22
N GLU A 255 5.51 -7.26 4.99
CA GLU A 255 6.34 -8.09 5.84
C GLU A 255 7.73 -8.37 5.27
N GLY A 256 8.67 -8.68 6.18
CA GLY A 256 10.02 -9.08 5.81
C GLY A 256 10.81 -7.99 5.07
N VAL A 257 10.52 -6.71 5.35
CA VAL A 257 11.27 -5.58 4.81
C VAL A 257 12.68 -5.55 5.42
N GLU A 258 13.70 -5.65 4.57
CA GLU A 258 15.10 -5.73 5.01
C GLU A 258 15.93 -4.55 4.51
N LEU A 259 15.54 -3.91 3.41
CA LEU A 259 16.27 -2.81 2.80
C LEU A 259 15.50 -1.48 2.90
N ALA A 260 16.23 -0.38 3.10
CA ALA A 260 15.64 0.95 3.13
C ALA A 260 15.05 1.37 1.76
N SER A 261 15.58 0.85 0.65
CA SER A 261 15.01 1.07 -0.69
C SER A 261 13.64 0.42 -0.84
N GLU A 262 13.47 -0.83 -0.36
CA GLU A 262 12.17 -1.51 -0.32
C GLU A 262 11.16 -0.73 0.52
N ALA A 263 11.57 -0.27 1.72
CA ALA A 263 10.72 0.49 2.62
C ALA A 263 10.18 1.78 1.98
N ARG A 264 11.02 2.52 1.23
CA ARG A 264 10.61 3.74 0.52
C ARG A 264 9.58 3.44 -0.56
N VAL A 265 9.84 2.42 -1.39
CA VAL A 265 8.92 2.00 -2.45
C VAL A 265 7.58 1.57 -1.86
N LEU A 266 7.57 0.83 -0.75
CA LEU A 266 6.34 0.39 -0.09
C LEU A 266 5.57 1.57 0.53
N ALA A 267 6.27 2.54 1.09
CA ALA A 267 5.67 3.79 1.56
C ALA A 267 5.04 4.60 0.41
N GLU A 268 5.69 4.65 -0.76
CA GLU A 268 5.16 5.32 -1.96
C GLU A 268 3.92 4.63 -2.52
N LEU A 269 3.90 3.30 -2.52
CA LEU A 269 2.69 2.52 -2.85
C LEU A 269 1.57 2.73 -1.82
N GLY A 270 1.91 3.30 -0.66
CA GLY A 270 1.04 3.65 0.44
C GLY A 270 0.61 2.43 1.25
N VAL A 271 1.54 1.50 1.46
CA VAL A 271 1.44 0.51 2.55
C VAL A 271 1.32 1.26 3.88
N ASP A 272 0.52 0.74 4.80
CA ASP A 272 0.23 1.40 6.09
C ASP A 272 1.27 1.08 7.15
N PHE A 273 1.65 -0.20 7.20
CA PHE A 273 2.54 -0.72 8.22
C PHE A 273 3.67 -1.53 7.60
N LEU A 274 4.89 -1.33 8.09
CA LEU A 274 6.05 -2.12 7.68
C LEU A 274 6.55 -2.95 8.85
N GLN A 275 6.86 -4.22 8.59
CA GLN A 275 7.52 -5.11 9.52
C GLN A 275 8.71 -5.76 8.82
N GLY A 276 9.81 -5.92 9.54
CA GLY A 276 10.98 -6.61 9.03
C GLY A 276 12.25 -6.30 9.81
N TYR A 277 13.33 -6.96 9.44
CA TYR A 277 14.61 -6.86 10.15
C TYR A 277 15.26 -5.49 10.00
N LEU A 278 14.84 -4.68 9.03
CA LEU A 278 15.22 -3.27 8.93
C LEU A 278 14.86 -2.48 10.20
N PHE A 279 13.74 -2.81 10.85
CA PHE A 279 13.19 -2.09 12.00
C PHE A 279 13.47 -2.79 13.32
N GLY A 280 13.55 -4.13 13.29
CA GLY A 280 13.90 -4.92 14.46
C GLY A 280 13.58 -6.39 14.26
N GLN A 281 14.42 -7.26 14.85
CA GLN A 281 14.13 -8.68 14.94
C GLN A 281 13.16 -8.96 16.10
N PRO A 282 12.42 -10.08 16.05
CA PRO A 282 11.61 -10.53 17.18
C PRO A 282 12.45 -10.64 18.46
N SER A 283 12.04 -9.95 19.52
CA SER A 283 12.78 -9.89 20.79
C SER A 283 11.85 -9.94 21.99
N THR A 284 12.29 -10.56 23.09
CA THR A 284 11.58 -10.51 24.39
C THR A 284 11.65 -9.13 25.04
N ASN A 285 12.56 -8.27 24.59
CA ASN A 285 12.60 -6.85 24.91
C ASN A 285 12.58 -6.05 23.59
N PRO A 286 11.40 -5.82 23.01
CA PRO A 286 11.27 -5.20 21.69
C PRO A 286 11.58 -3.71 21.74
N LEU A 287 11.81 -3.13 20.55
CA LEU A 287 11.89 -1.68 20.34
C LEU A 287 10.62 -1.01 20.86
N ARG A 288 10.72 0.14 21.55
CA ARG A 288 9.56 0.83 22.16
C ARG A 288 9.22 2.19 21.55
N ALA A 289 10.11 2.72 20.72
CA ALA A 289 9.93 3.97 20.01
C ALA A 289 10.74 3.92 18.72
N VAL A 290 10.22 4.56 17.68
CA VAL A 290 10.92 4.72 16.41
C VAL A 290 12.01 5.78 16.59
N THR A 291 13.22 5.47 16.15
CA THR A 291 14.37 6.40 16.21
C THR A 291 14.47 7.23 14.93
N ASP A 292 15.12 8.39 14.98
CA ASP A 292 15.40 9.21 13.80
C ASP A 292 16.14 8.43 12.70
N GLU A 293 16.96 7.45 13.09
CA GLU A 293 17.62 6.54 12.16
C GLU A 293 16.60 5.71 11.35
N ILE A 294 15.57 5.17 11.99
CA ILE A 294 14.49 4.44 11.32
C ILE A 294 13.68 5.38 10.42
N ILE A 295 13.37 6.59 10.91
CA ILE A 295 12.65 7.60 10.13
C ILE A 295 13.42 7.97 8.85
N SER A 296 14.75 8.14 8.95
CA SER A 296 15.58 8.43 7.79
C SER A 296 15.56 7.31 6.73
N LYS A 297 15.33 6.05 7.15
CA LYS A 297 15.25 4.88 6.25
C LYS A 297 13.94 4.84 5.47
N LEU A 298 12.84 5.31 6.06
CA LEU A 298 11.53 5.45 5.39
C LEU A 298 11.54 6.53 4.29
N GLY A 299 12.57 7.38 4.26
CA GLY A 299 12.72 8.46 3.31
C GLY A 299 11.88 9.67 3.72
N HIS A 300 12.45 10.87 3.60
CA HIS A 300 11.60 12.05 3.46
C HIS A 300 10.85 11.88 2.14
N ASN A 301 9.54 12.16 2.11
CA ASN A 301 8.69 12.23 0.90
C ASN A 301 9.33 13.11 -0.19
N ALA A 302 10.35 12.60 -0.89
CA ALA A 302 11.05 13.28 -1.98
C ALA A 302 10.30 13.08 -3.32
N GLY A 303 9.35 12.14 -3.36
CA GLY A 303 8.47 11.89 -4.50
C GLY A 303 7.11 12.61 -4.45
N CYS A 304 6.77 13.28 -3.34
CA CYS A 304 5.57 14.11 -3.30
C CYS A 304 5.94 15.47 -3.90
N THR A 305 5.47 15.75 -5.12
CA THR A 305 5.63 17.05 -5.77
C THR A 305 5.31 18.16 -4.78
N ARG A 306 6.15 19.21 -4.76
CA ARG A 306 6.02 20.39 -3.89
C ARG A 306 4.62 21.04 -3.96
N THR A 307 3.86 20.76 -5.02
CA THR A 307 2.45 21.14 -5.22
C THR A 307 1.47 20.44 -4.28
N GLN A 308 1.77 19.22 -3.79
CA GLN A 308 0.93 18.48 -2.84
C GLN A 308 1.24 18.77 -1.37
N GLN A 309 2.51 19.08 -1.04
CA GLN A 309 2.98 19.40 0.33
C GLN A 309 2.45 20.72 0.91
N CYS A 310 1.64 21.48 0.16
CA CYS A 310 1.02 22.72 0.65
C CYS A 310 -0.52 22.73 0.50
N LEU A 311 -1.16 21.59 0.21
CA LEU A 311 -2.61 21.54 0.04
C LEU A 311 -3.34 21.72 1.38
N ILE A 312 -2.80 21.15 2.47
CA ILE A 312 -3.35 21.33 3.82
C ILE A 312 -3.26 22.80 4.24
N GLN A 313 -2.23 23.53 3.80
CA GLN A 313 -2.13 24.97 4.04
C GLN A 313 -3.36 25.74 3.52
N LYS A 314 -3.97 25.30 2.40
CA LYS A 314 -5.19 25.90 1.85
C LYS A 314 -6.43 25.66 2.72
N LEU A 315 -6.37 24.69 3.63
CA LEU A 315 -7.45 24.37 4.57
C LEU A 315 -7.35 25.18 5.87
N ILE A 316 -6.29 25.97 6.08
CA ILE A 316 -6.10 26.76 7.31
C ILE A 316 -7.15 27.86 7.38
N GLN A 317 -8.06 27.72 8.33
CA GLN A 317 -9.00 28.75 8.73
C GLN A 317 -8.59 29.30 10.10
N PRO A 318 -8.43 30.63 10.25
CA PRO A 318 -8.16 31.23 11.54
C PRO A 318 -9.37 31.03 12.45
N ALA A 319 -9.17 30.46 13.63
CA ALA A 319 -10.18 30.31 14.65
C ALA A 319 -9.67 30.84 15.99
N PRO A 320 -10.56 31.40 16.84
CA PRO A 320 -10.20 31.73 18.21
C PRO A 320 -9.73 30.47 18.94
N CYS A 321 -8.75 30.62 19.83
CA CYS A 321 -8.21 29.54 20.66
C CYS A 321 -8.17 29.98 22.12
N VAL A 322 -8.06 29.02 23.03
CA VAL A 322 -8.02 29.25 24.47
C VAL A 322 -6.84 28.52 25.09
N GLN A 323 -6.32 29.03 26.20
CA GLN A 323 -5.26 28.33 26.94
C GLN A 323 -5.85 27.19 27.77
N ILE A 324 -5.07 26.16 28.07
CA ILE A 324 -5.50 25.00 28.87
C ILE A 324 -5.96 25.41 30.29
N THR A 325 -5.46 26.54 30.79
CA THR A 325 -5.84 27.15 32.06
C THR A 325 -7.12 27.97 32.00
N GLU A 326 -7.69 28.20 30.81
CA GLU A 326 -8.85 29.07 30.61
C GLU A 326 -10.09 28.52 31.33
N ARG A 327 -10.90 29.43 31.89
CA ARG A 327 -12.09 29.06 32.68
C ARG A 327 -13.28 28.74 31.79
N LEU A 328 -14.12 27.79 32.20
CA LEU A 328 -15.29 27.37 31.45
C LEU A 328 -16.31 28.50 31.19
N ASP A 329 -16.43 29.50 32.07
CA ASP A 329 -17.27 30.68 31.84
C ASP A 329 -16.75 31.59 30.73
N ALA A 330 -15.44 31.82 30.66
CA ALA A 330 -14.80 32.56 29.58
C ALA A 330 -14.93 31.82 28.24
N VAL A 331 -14.70 30.50 28.24
CA VAL A 331 -14.91 29.66 27.04
C VAL A 331 -16.37 29.68 26.59
N MET A 332 -17.33 29.62 27.52
CA MET A 332 -18.75 29.74 27.22
C MET A 332 -19.10 31.10 26.63
N ALA A 333 -18.51 32.19 27.11
CA ALA A 333 -18.73 33.52 26.57
C ALA A 333 -18.28 33.62 25.10
N LEU A 334 -17.17 32.99 24.72
CA LEU A 334 -16.72 32.92 23.32
C LEU A 334 -17.74 32.19 22.42
N PHE A 335 -18.29 31.07 22.88
CA PHE A 335 -19.35 30.36 22.15
C PHE A 335 -20.67 31.15 22.09
N LEU A 336 -21.00 31.92 23.12
CA LEU A 336 -22.21 32.76 23.08
C LEU A 336 -22.04 33.99 22.17
N ALA A 337 -20.81 34.50 22.04
CA ALA A 337 -20.48 35.63 21.17
C ALA A 337 -20.55 35.25 19.67
N ASP A 338 -20.21 34.00 19.32
CA ASP A 338 -20.30 33.49 17.95
C ASP A 338 -21.07 32.15 17.89
N ALA A 339 -22.28 32.21 17.32
CA ALA A 339 -23.13 31.04 17.14
C ALA A 339 -22.61 30.05 16.08
N GLN A 340 -21.73 30.48 15.17
CA GLN A 340 -21.11 29.63 14.15
C GLN A 340 -19.90 28.87 14.67
N LEU A 341 -19.34 29.32 15.81
CA LEU A 341 -18.20 28.67 16.46
C LEU A 341 -18.64 27.32 17.07
N ARG A 342 -18.23 26.22 16.43
CA ARG A 342 -18.56 24.84 16.84
C ARG A 342 -17.54 24.23 17.78
N ALA A 343 -16.29 24.68 17.69
CA ALA A 343 -15.16 24.15 18.43
C ALA A 343 -14.12 25.24 18.72
N LEU A 344 -13.38 25.06 19.80
CA LEU A 344 -12.28 25.93 20.22
C LEU A 344 -11.02 25.09 20.46
N PRO A 345 -9.94 25.28 19.70
CA PRO A 345 -8.65 24.68 20.01
C PRO A 345 -8.16 25.13 21.39
N VAL A 346 -7.67 24.16 22.16
CA VAL A 346 -7.08 24.39 23.49
C VAL A 346 -5.56 24.25 23.37
N LEU A 347 -4.84 25.28 23.80
CA LEU A 347 -3.39 25.37 23.68
C LEU A 347 -2.70 25.33 25.04
N ASP A 348 -1.48 24.81 25.08
CA ASP A 348 -0.51 25.05 26.14
C ASP A 348 0.64 25.89 25.54
N GLY A 349 0.60 27.20 25.79
CA GLY A 349 1.41 28.15 25.06
C GLY A 349 1.02 28.19 23.58
N SER A 350 1.90 27.71 22.71
CA SER A 350 1.67 27.62 21.25
C SER A 350 1.30 26.21 20.77
N LEU A 351 1.38 25.20 21.64
CA LEU A 351 1.15 23.80 21.28
C LEU A 351 -0.35 23.47 21.44
N PRO A 352 -1.02 22.89 20.42
CA PRO A 352 -2.37 22.39 20.59
C PRO A 352 -2.37 21.10 21.42
N VAL A 353 -3.18 21.07 22.48
CA VAL A 353 -3.27 19.97 23.45
C VAL A 353 -4.66 19.37 23.59
N GLY A 354 -5.66 20.02 22.97
CA GLY A 354 -7.04 19.54 23.00
C GLY A 354 -7.97 20.38 22.16
N ILE A 355 -9.24 19.98 22.10
CA ILE A 355 -10.32 20.76 21.49
C ILE A 355 -11.52 20.79 22.41
N ALA A 356 -12.13 21.96 22.56
CA ALA A 356 -13.35 22.14 23.32
C ALA A 356 -14.54 22.21 22.36
N TRP A 357 -15.51 21.31 22.52
CA TRP A 357 -16.70 21.29 21.67
C TRP A 357 -17.83 22.11 22.28
N ARG A 358 -18.53 22.87 21.44
CA ARG A 358 -19.68 23.67 21.85
C ARG A 358 -20.75 22.80 22.52
N HIS A 359 -21.10 21.67 21.92
CA HIS A 359 -22.21 20.83 22.40
C HIS A 359 -21.91 20.23 23.78
N ASP A 360 -20.68 19.79 24.03
CA ASP A 360 -20.28 19.27 25.35
C ASP A 360 -20.41 20.33 26.44
N LEU A 361 -19.97 21.55 26.15
CA LEU A 361 -20.07 22.66 27.09
C LEU A 361 -21.52 23.09 27.32
N MET A 362 -22.33 23.14 26.27
CA MET A 362 -23.77 23.45 26.39
C MET A 362 -24.53 22.38 27.17
N ASN A 363 -24.26 21.10 26.90
CA ASN A 363 -24.86 19.97 27.62
C ASN A 363 -24.46 19.98 29.10
N LEU A 364 -23.18 20.26 29.41
CA LEU A 364 -22.72 20.42 30.79
C LEU A 364 -23.50 21.54 31.49
N TYR A 365 -23.70 22.68 30.85
CA TYR A 365 -24.39 23.84 31.45
C TYR A 365 -25.90 23.66 31.54
N ALA A 366 -26.50 22.87 30.65
CA ALA A 366 -27.91 22.51 30.67
C ALA A 366 -28.25 21.48 31.78
N SER A 367 -27.25 20.77 32.31
CA SER A 367 -27.47 19.79 33.38
C SER A 367 -27.80 20.43 34.75
N PRO A 368 -28.59 19.76 35.61
CA PRO A 368 -28.87 20.25 36.96
C PRO A 368 -27.58 20.48 37.74
N TYR A 369 -27.38 21.70 38.26
CA TYR A 369 -26.16 22.15 38.96
C TYR A 369 -24.88 22.20 38.11
N GLY A 370 -24.96 21.97 36.80
CA GLY A 370 -23.81 21.93 35.90
C GLY A 370 -23.04 23.25 35.83
N ARG A 371 -23.75 24.38 35.69
CA ARG A 371 -23.12 25.71 35.63
C ARG A 371 -22.48 26.16 36.96
N PRO A 372 -23.18 26.19 38.11
CA PRO A 372 -22.60 26.68 39.38
C PRO A 372 -21.40 25.85 39.86
N LEU A 373 -21.35 24.54 39.55
CA LEU A 373 -20.27 23.66 39.99
C LEU A 373 -19.03 23.72 39.10
N ASN A 374 -19.17 24.18 37.85
CA ASN A 374 -18.11 24.06 36.84
C ASN A 374 -17.63 25.39 36.24
N GLU A 375 -18.38 26.50 36.36
CA GLU A 375 -18.03 27.77 35.70
C GLU A 375 -16.62 28.31 36.02
N ARG A 376 -16.08 28.04 37.21
CA ARG A 376 -14.74 28.47 37.63
C ARG A 376 -13.64 27.44 37.35
N ARG A 377 -13.98 26.27 36.82
CA ARG A 377 -13.02 25.21 36.52
C ARG A 377 -12.35 25.48 35.18
N SER A 378 -11.17 24.91 34.98
CA SER A 378 -10.43 25.01 33.72
C SER A 378 -11.00 24.07 32.65
N ILE A 379 -10.87 24.49 31.39
CA ILE A 379 -11.30 23.74 30.20
C ILE A 379 -10.63 22.36 30.07
N SER A 380 -9.46 22.16 30.67
CA SER A 380 -8.71 20.89 30.71
C SER A 380 -9.50 19.68 31.24
N ARG A 381 -10.60 19.91 31.97
CA ARG A 381 -11.48 18.87 32.53
C ARG A 381 -12.59 18.42 31.58
N LEU A 382 -12.90 19.21 30.55
CA LEU A 382 -13.98 18.94 29.61
C LEU A 382 -13.48 18.74 28.17
N MET A 383 -12.33 19.32 27.81
CA MET A 383 -11.78 19.20 26.46
C MET A 383 -11.58 17.75 26.03
N ASP A 384 -11.76 17.50 24.74
CA ASP A 384 -11.27 16.29 24.11
C ASP A 384 -9.73 16.36 24.03
N ARG A 385 -9.08 15.32 24.55
CA ARG A 385 -7.62 15.19 24.64
C ARG A 385 -7.00 14.44 23.47
N HIS A 386 -7.82 13.93 22.53
CA HIS A 386 -7.35 13.21 21.35
C HIS A 386 -7.85 13.85 20.04
N PRO A 387 -7.72 15.20 19.86
CA PRO A 387 -8.11 15.84 18.61
C PRO A 387 -7.25 15.33 17.45
N VAL A 388 -7.77 15.46 16.22
CA VAL A 388 -6.93 15.30 15.03
C VAL A 388 -6.09 16.57 14.89
N ILE A 389 -4.77 16.41 15.03
CA ILE A 389 -3.78 17.47 14.82
C ILE A 389 -2.96 17.07 13.61
N VAL A 390 -2.82 17.98 12.65
CA VAL A 390 -2.10 17.77 11.40
C VAL A 390 -1.15 18.94 11.16
N ASP A 391 0.07 18.70 10.72
CA ASP A 391 0.98 19.76 10.25
C ASP A 391 0.64 20.14 8.79
N GLU A 392 0.81 21.42 8.45
CA GLU A 392 0.51 21.93 7.12
C GLU A 392 1.33 21.30 5.99
N SER A 393 2.44 20.66 6.32
CA SER A 393 3.31 19.92 5.41
C SER A 393 2.89 18.47 5.16
N GLU A 394 1.87 17.97 5.86
CA GLU A 394 1.40 16.60 5.69
C GLU A 394 0.62 16.41 4.36
N SER A 395 0.46 15.15 3.92
CA SER A 395 -0.29 14.84 2.69
C SER A 395 -1.81 14.85 2.90
N LEU A 396 -2.51 15.45 1.94
CA LEU A 396 -3.97 15.54 1.88
C LEU A 396 -4.66 14.17 1.97
N THR A 397 -4.10 13.16 1.28
CA THR A 397 -4.63 11.79 1.24
C THR A 397 -4.58 11.13 2.63
N LEU A 398 -3.52 11.38 3.39
CA LEU A 398 -3.32 10.83 4.74
C LEU A 398 -4.27 11.44 5.75
N LEU A 399 -4.49 12.76 5.64
CA LEU A 399 -5.45 13.46 6.47
C LEU A 399 -6.87 12.96 6.19
N SER A 400 -7.24 12.76 4.91
CA SER A 400 -8.54 12.19 4.52
C SER A 400 -8.75 10.83 5.16
N ARG A 401 -7.75 9.95 5.11
CA ARG A 401 -7.86 8.59 5.66
C ARG A 401 -7.98 8.55 7.18
N ARG A 402 -7.15 9.31 7.91
CA ARG A 402 -7.21 9.40 9.38
C ARG A 402 -8.58 9.89 9.89
N LEU A 403 -9.27 10.70 9.09
CA LEU A 403 -10.62 11.18 9.41
C LEU A 403 -11.71 10.17 9.04
N SER A 404 -11.50 9.33 8.02
CA SER A 404 -12.42 8.25 7.63
C SER A 404 -12.41 7.05 8.57
N GLU A 405 -11.28 6.74 9.21
CA GLU A 405 -11.11 5.55 10.06
C GLU A 405 -11.60 5.74 11.51
N ARG A 406 -12.01 6.96 11.91
CA ARG A 406 -12.52 7.21 13.27
C ARG A 406 -13.98 6.79 13.40
N ASP A 407 -14.28 6.19 14.56
CA ASP A 407 -15.56 5.60 14.92
C ASP A 407 -16.72 6.61 14.77
N HIS A 408 -17.75 6.26 14.00
CA HIS A 408 -18.85 7.15 13.55
C HIS A 408 -19.76 7.69 14.67
N ARG A 409 -19.46 7.39 15.94
CA ARG A 409 -20.38 7.62 17.06
C ARG A 409 -20.40 9.07 17.56
N ASN A 410 -19.33 9.83 17.35
CA ASN A 410 -19.29 11.28 17.62
C ASN A 410 -18.62 11.97 16.41
N PHE A 411 -19.43 12.33 15.41
CA PHE A 411 -18.95 13.00 14.20
C PHE A 411 -18.42 14.39 14.55
N HIS A 412 -17.09 14.55 14.50
CA HIS A 412 -16.41 15.81 14.79
C HIS A 412 -15.75 16.34 13.51
N ASP A 413 -16.36 17.35 12.90
CA ASP A 413 -15.98 17.85 11.57
C ASP A 413 -14.78 18.81 11.55
N VAL A 414 -14.10 19.01 12.68
CA VAL A 414 -13.03 20.01 12.84
C VAL A 414 -11.74 19.35 13.31
N PHE A 415 -10.63 19.70 12.66
CA PHE A 415 -9.28 19.27 13.04
C PHE A 415 -8.36 20.49 13.20
N ILE A 416 -7.27 20.33 13.94
CA ILE A 416 -6.30 21.40 14.22
C ILE A 416 -5.15 21.31 13.22
N ILE A 417 -4.78 22.43 12.60
CA ILE A 417 -3.64 22.52 11.70
C ILE A 417 -2.50 23.25 12.42
N THR A 418 -1.30 22.67 12.33
CA THR A 418 -0.07 23.21 12.90
C THR A 418 0.92 23.62 11.81
N ARG A 419 1.81 24.53 12.16
CA ARG A 419 3.00 24.87 11.38
C ARG A 419 4.18 24.71 12.31
N GLN A 420 5.08 23.76 12.01
CA GLN A 420 6.23 23.46 12.86
C GLN A 420 5.80 23.16 14.31
N ARG A 421 4.74 22.37 14.48
CA ARG A 421 4.10 22.01 15.76
C ARG A 421 3.42 23.16 16.53
N ALA A 422 3.51 24.41 16.07
CA ALA A 422 2.75 25.51 16.64
C ALA A 422 1.37 25.61 16.00
N TYR A 423 0.36 26.03 16.76
CA TYR A 423 -1.00 26.25 16.25
C TYR A 423 -1.00 27.25 15.08
N ALA A 424 -1.55 26.83 13.93
CA ALA A 424 -1.69 27.67 12.74
C ALA A 424 -3.15 28.00 12.43
N GLY A 425 -4.08 27.08 12.71
CA GLY A 425 -5.51 27.26 12.51
C GLY A 425 -6.30 25.98 12.68
N VAL A 426 -7.52 25.96 12.15
CA VAL A 426 -8.35 24.75 12.07
C VAL A 426 -8.71 24.45 10.63
N GLY A 427 -8.99 23.19 10.32
CA GLY A 427 -9.58 22.77 9.06
C GLY A 427 -10.91 22.07 9.30
N GLN A 428 -11.77 22.08 8.28
CA GLN A 428 -13.06 21.40 8.31
C GLN A 428 -13.03 20.17 7.38
N LEU A 429 -13.69 19.10 7.80
CA LEU A 429 -13.78 17.85 7.03
C LEU A 429 -14.41 18.08 5.65
N ILE A 430 -15.43 18.93 5.55
CA ILE A 430 -16.08 19.21 4.26
C ILE A 430 -15.15 19.92 3.26
N ASP A 431 -14.29 20.81 3.75
CA ASP A 431 -13.32 21.53 2.93
C ASP A 431 -12.19 20.60 2.49
N LEU A 432 -11.77 19.69 3.37
CA LEU A 432 -10.87 18.60 3.03
C LEU A 432 -11.45 17.72 1.93
N LEU A 433 -12.69 17.25 2.06
CA LEU A 433 -13.34 16.40 1.05
C LEU A 433 -13.49 17.12 -0.29
N ARG A 434 -13.84 18.41 -0.29
CA ARG A 434 -13.87 19.22 -1.52
C ARG A 434 -12.49 19.32 -2.16
N LEU A 435 -11.46 19.62 -1.37
CA LEU A 435 -10.10 19.76 -1.86
C LEU A 435 -9.58 18.41 -2.40
N TYR A 436 -9.84 17.32 -1.70
CA TYR A 436 -9.49 15.96 -2.11
C TYR A 436 -10.19 15.57 -3.41
N THR A 437 -11.50 15.81 -3.51
CA THR A 437 -12.27 15.53 -4.73
C THR A 437 -11.78 16.36 -5.91
N THR A 438 -11.49 17.65 -5.68
CA THR A 438 -10.95 18.54 -6.72
C THR A 438 -9.59 18.04 -7.21
N GLU A 439 -8.75 17.55 -6.29
CA GLU A 439 -7.44 17.00 -6.63
C GLU A 439 -7.54 15.67 -7.39
N GLN A 440 -8.47 14.78 -7.02
CA GLN A 440 -8.75 13.55 -7.77
C GLN A 440 -9.26 13.84 -9.19
N VAL A 441 -10.16 14.82 -9.34
CA VAL A 441 -10.62 15.27 -10.65
C VAL A 441 -9.48 15.88 -11.45
N ARG A 442 -8.61 16.69 -10.83
CA ARG A 442 -7.41 17.26 -11.47
C ARG A 442 -6.49 16.17 -12.00
N GLN A 443 -6.21 15.14 -11.19
CA GLN A 443 -5.37 14.01 -11.61
C GLN A 443 -5.99 13.24 -12.78
N ALA A 444 -7.29 12.92 -12.71
CA ALA A 444 -7.99 12.20 -13.78
C ALA A 444 -8.08 13.00 -15.09
N GLN A 445 -8.24 14.34 -15.01
CA GLN A 445 -8.29 15.22 -16.19
C GLN A 445 -6.96 15.32 -16.94
N HIS A 446 -5.85 15.02 -16.27
CA HIS A 446 -4.52 15.13 -16.85
C HIS A 446 -3.99 13.80 -17.39
N LEU A 447 -4.79 12.73 -17.39
CA LEU A 447 -4.42 11.49 -18.08
C LEU A 447 -4.83 11.57 -19.56
N ASN A 448 -3.99 11.01 -20.42
CA ASN A 448 -4.32 10.81 -21.82
C ASN A 448 -5.43 9.76 -21.93
N PRO A 449 -6.56 10.06 -22.59
CA PRO A 449 -7.76 9.21 -22.55
C PRO A 449 -7.60 7.86 -23.22
N LEU A 450 -6.65 7.72 -24.14
CA LEU A 450 -6.38 6.46 -24.84
C LEU A 450 -5.41 5.57 -24.04
N SER A 451 -4.28 6.13 -23.63
CA SER A 451 -3.19 5.37 -22.99
C SER A 451 -3.30 5.25 -21.47
N GLY A 452 -4.10 6.12 -20.83
CA GLY A 452 -4.14 6.25 -19.37
C GLY A 452 -2.87 6.83 -18.74
N LEU A 453 -1.89 7.26 -19.55
CA LEU A 453 -0.64 7.86 -19.06
C LEU A 453 -0.80 9.34 -18.70
N PRO A 454 0.00 9.88 -17.77
CA PRO A 454 0.08 11.31 -17.48
C PRO A 454 0.33 12.17 -18.73
N GLY A 455 -0.37 13.29 -18.85
CA GLY A 455 -0.22 14.26 -19.94
C GLY A 455 0.77 15.37 -19.62
N ASN A 456 0.65 16.49 -20.34
CA ASN A 456 1.58 17.63 -20.25
C ASN A 456 1.73 18.26 -18.86
N VAL A 457 0.62 18.39 -18.11
CA VAL A 457 0.65 19.10 -16.82
C VAL A 457 1.49 18.34 -15.78
N PRO A 458 1.23 17.05 -15.49
CA PRO A 458 2.08 16.26 -14.58
C PRO A 458 3.54 16.14 -15.04
N LEU A 459 3.77 16.07 -16.36
CA LEU A 459 5.12 16.03 -16.93
C LEU A 459 5.91 17.30 -16.59
N ASN A 460 5.32 18.47 -16.83
CA ASN A 460 5.96 19.75 -16.55
C ASN A 460 6.18 19.95 -15.05
N GLU A 461 5.19 19.59 -14.21
CA GLU A 461 5.34 19.66 -12.74
C GLU A 461 6.52 18.78 -12.26
N THR A 462 6.66 17.57 -12.81
CA THR A 462 7.76 16.65 -12.44
C THR A 462 9.11 17.19 -12.92
N LEU A 463 9.17 17.66 -14.16
CA LEU A 463 10.39 18.23 -14.74
C LEU A 463 10.88 19.47 -13.98
N GLU A 464 9.97 20.41 -13.67
CA GLU A 464 10.29 21.61 -12.88
C GLU A 464 10.79 21.24 -11.48
N ASN A 465 10.16 20.26 -10.83
CA ASN A 465 10.59 19.79 -9.52
C ASN A 465 12.03 19.22 -9.54
N TRP A 466 12.37 18.41 -10.55
CA TRP A 466 13.74 17.87 -10.68
C TRP A 466 14.76 18.94 -11.07
N LEU A 467 14.35 19.97 -11.81
CA LEU A 467 15.18 21.14 -12.12
C LEU A 467 15.50 21.93 -10.85
N ASP A 468 14.49 22.27 -10.06
CA ASP A 468 14.59 23.02 -8.80
C ASP A 468 15.44 22.31 -7.75
N GLN A 469 15.33 20.98 -7.65
CA GLN A 469 16.14 20.16 -6.75
C GLN A 469 17.58 19.95 -7.23
N GLY A 470 17.90 20.35 -8.46
CA GLY A 470 19.22 20.14 -9.05
C GLY A 470 19.54 18.67 -9.33
N MET A 471 18.54 17.81 -9.49
CA MET A 471 18.73 16.38 -9.74
C MET A 471 19.31 16.10 -11.13
N ALA A 472 20.12 15.05 -11.24
CA ALA A 472 20.51 14.49 -12.54
C ALA A 472 19.34 13.68 -13.12
N PHE A 473 19.10 13.80 -14.42
CA PHE A 473 18.09 13.00 -15.11
C PHE A 473 18.39 12.92 -16.61
N THR A 474 17.78 11.94 -17.29
CA THR A 474 17.75 11.87 -18.76
C THR A 474 16.33 12.07 -19.26
N LEU A 475 16.11 13.09 -20.07
CA LEU A 475 14.86 13.33 -20.79
C LEU A 475 14.90 12.57 -22.12
N VAL A 476 13.93 11.69 -22.35
CA VAL A 476 13.78 10.93 -23.60
C VAL A 476 12.43 11.25 -24.25
N TYR A 477 12.45 11.75 -25.47
CA TYR A 477 11.28 11.88 -26.32
C TYR A 477 11.18 10.65 -27.24
N ALA A 478 10.02 10.01 -27.23
CA ALA A 478 9.69 8.86 -28.05
C ALA A 478 8.61 9.25 -29.07
N ASP A 479 8.85 8.98 -30.34
CA ASP A 479 7.98 9.34 -31.46
C ASP A 479 7.89 8.20 -32.48
N LEU A 480 6.68 7.96 -33.00
CA LEU A 480 6.42 6.94 -34.01
C LEU A 480 6.58 7.49 -35.43
N ASP A 481 7.65 7.08 -36.11
CA ASP A 481 7.85 7.42 -37.50
C ASP A 481 6.84 6.69 -38.40
N TYR A 482 6.35 7.41 -39.40
CA TYR A 482 5.34 6.93 -40.35
C TYR A 482 3.99 6.52 -39.71
N PHE A 483 3.71 6.94 -38.47
CA PHE A 483 2.43 6.65 -37.79
C PHE A 483 1.20 7.07 -38.61
N LYS A 484 1.27 8.24 -39.26
CA LYS A 484 0.19 8.72 -40.15
C LYS A 484 -0.12 7.73 -41.29
N ALA A 485 0.89 7.04 -41.83
CA ALA A 485 0.68 6.08 -42.91
C ALA A 485 -0.14 4.86 -42.45
N ILE A 486 0.03 4.41 -41.20
CA ILE A 486 -0.84 3.39 -40.60
C ILE A 486 -2.29 3.89 -40.52
N ASN A 487 -2.49 5.11 -40.02
CA ASN A 487 -3.84 5.69 -39.89
C ASN A 487 -4.53 5.86 -41.25
N ASP A 488 -3.80 6.33 -42.25
CA ASP A 488 -4.35 6.57 -43.58
C ASP A 488 -4.69 5.26 -44.30
N TYR A 489 -3.92 4.19 -44.09
CA TYR A 489 -4.11 2.89 -44.75
C TYR A 489 -5.10 1.95 -44.02
N TYR A 490 -4.98 1.80 -42.70
CA TYR A 490 -5.79 0.87 -41.90
C TYR A 490 -6.88 1.55 -41.04
N GLY A 491 -6.91 2.88 -41.01
CA GLY A 491 -7.80 3.65 -40.15
C GLY A 491 -7.30 3.82 -38.71
N TYR A 492 -7.93 4.75 -38.00
CA TYR A 492 -7.54 5.18 -36.65
C TYR A 492 -7.53 4.05 -35.61
N GLN A 493 -8.41 3.05 -35.72
CA GLN A 493 -8.41 1.92 -34.78
C GLN A 493 -7.09 1.14 -34.78
N ARG A 494 -6.42 1.02 -35.94
CA ARG A 494 -5.12 0.35 -36.03
C ARG A 494 -4.00 1.25 -35.50
N GLY A 495 -4.09 2.56 -35.73
CA GLY A 495 -3.20 3.53 -35.11
C GLY A 495 -3.29 3.54 -33.58
N ASP A 496 -4.49 3.54 -33.02
CA ASP A 496 -4.71 3.46 -31.58
C ASP A 496 -4.06 2.20 -30.98
N ARG A 497 -4.14 1.07 -31.69
CA ARG A 497 -3.43 -0.16 -31.29
C ARG A 497 -1.90 0.00 -31.30
N ALA A 498 -1.34 0.76 -32.24
CA ALA A 498 0.10 1.05 -32.25
C ALA A 498 0.52 1.95 -31.07
N LEU A 499 -0.31 2.95 -30.71
CA LEU A 499 -0.08 3.80 -29.53
C LEU A 499 -0.18 3.00 -28.23
N LEU A 500 -1.16 2.09 -28.12
CA LEU A 500 -1.32 1.21 -26.96
C LEU A 500 -0.18 0.18 -26.87
N LEU A 501 0.29 -0.35 -28.00
CA LEU A 501 1.46 -1.23 -28.06
C LEU A 501 2.70 -0.50 -27.54
N LEU A 502 2.97 0.71 -28.03
CA LEU A 502 4.09 1.51 -27.54
C LEU A 502 3.92 1.82 -26.05
N THR A 503 2.72 2.22 -25.61
CA THR A 503 2.40 2.45 -24.19
C THR A 503 2.76 1.25 -23.32
N GLN A 504 2.39 0.04 -23.75
CA GLN A 504 2.71 -1.19 -23.02
C GLN A 504 4.21 -1.45 -22.96
N ILE A 505 4.91 -1.33 -24.10
CA ILE A 505 6.35 -1.54 -24.19
C ILE A 505 7.12 -0.54 -23.33
N LEU A 506 6.77 0.75 -23.41
CA LEU A 506 7.40 1.79 -22.59
C LEU A 506 7.15 1.51 -21.11
N ASN A 507 5.90 1.21 -20.73
CA ASN A 507 5.59 0.86 -19.35
C ASN A 507 6.44 -0.32 -18.87
N ASP A 508 6.67 -1.34 -19.71
CA ASP A 508 7.42 -2.54 -19.34
C ASP A 508 8.91 -2.31 -19.05
N HIS A 509 9.51 -1.25 -19.59
CA HIS A 509 10.95 -0.98 -19.52
C HIS A 509 11.33 0.22 -18.64
N ILE A 510 10.37 0.87 -17.99
CA ILE A 510 10.62 1.95 -17.02
C ILE A 510 10.44 1.46 -15.58
N HIS A 511 11.16 2.09 -14.64
CA HIS A 511 10.94 1.87 -13.22
C HIS A 511 9.99 2.93 -12.65
N PRO A 512 8.71 2.62 -12.38
CA PRO A 512 7.70 3.63 -12.02
C PRO A 512 7.93 4.37 -10.69
N ALA A 513 8.84 3.92 -9.83
CA ALA A 513 9.24 4.64 -8.61
C ALA A 513 10.30 5.72 -8.85
N HIS A 514 11.05 5.63 -9.95
CA HIS A 514 12.22 6.49 -10.22
C HIS A 514 12.06 7.28 -11.52
N ASP A 515 11.36 6.70 -12.48
CA ASP A 515 11.18 7.23 -13.81
C ASP A 515 9.74 7.72 -13.99
N PHE A 516 9.58 8.75 -14.81
CA PHE A 516 8.27 9.27 -15.21
C PHE A 516 8.03 8.94 -16.68
N LEU A 517 6.83 8.43 -17.01
CA LEU A 517 6.38 8.25 -18.39
C LEU A 517 5.09 9.03 -18.59
N GLY A 518 5.06 9.87 -19.62
CA GLY A 518 3.91 10.64 -20.04
C GLY A 518 3.58 10.47 -21.52
N HIS A 519 2.30 10.68 -21.84
CA HIS A 519 1.79 10.75 -23.20
C HIS A 519 1.22 12.15 -23.45
N VAL A 520 1.99 12.97 -24.16
CA VAL A 520 1.72 14.39 -24.40
C VAL A 520 0.57 14.59 -25.38
N GLY A 521 0.55 13.79 -26.45
CA GLY A 521 -0.55 13.74 -27.43
C GLY A 521 -0.11 13.17 -28.77
N GLY A 522 -1.07 12.67 -29.56
CA GLY A 522 -0.77 12.04 -30.85
C GLY A 522 0.13 10.81 -30.68
N ASP A 523 1.32 10.89 -31.25
CA ASP A 523 2.40 9.92 -31.18
C ASP A 523 3.58 10.36 -30.30
N ASP A 524 3.45 11.48 -29.57
CA ASP A 524 4.50 12.03 -28.70
C ASP A 524 4.43 11.47 -27.26
N PHE A 525 5.42 10.65 -26.92
CA PHE A 525 5.66 10.14 -25.58
C PHE A 525 6.92 10.76 -24.98
N VAL A 526 6.93 10.94 -23.67
CA VAL A 526 8.07 11.51 -22.94
C VAL A 526 8.39 10.66 -21.74
N ILE A 527 9.67 10.32 -21.58
CA ILE A 527 10.19 9.61 -20.42
C ILE A 527 11.21 10.52 -19.72
N LEU A 528 11.13 10.59 -18.40
CA LEU A 528 12.19 11.17 -17.57
C LEU A 528 12.81 10.04 -16.77
N PHE A 529 14.06 9.70 -17.05
CA PHE A 529 14.80 8.67 -16.33
C PHE A 529 15.64 9.25 -15.19
N GLN A 530 15.50 8.68 -14.00
CA GLN A 530 16.54 8.75 -12.96
C GLN A 530 17.41 7.48 -12.94
N SER A 531 16.90 6.38 -13.50
CA SER A 531 17.61 5.12 -13.58
C SER A 531 18.90 5.25 -14.40
N SER A 532 20.01 4.72 -13.88
CA SER A 532 21.33 4.82 -14.52
C SER A 532 21.46 3.98 -15.80
N ASP A 533 20.62 2.97 -15.96
CA ASP A 533 20.58 2.04 -17.09
C ASP A 533 19.64 2.49 -18.23
N TRP A 534 19.21 3.76 -18.22
CA TRP A 534 18.25 4.32 -19.18
C TRP A 534 18.60 4.03 -20.65
N ALA A 535 19.88 4.02 -21.01
CA ALA A 535 20.33 3.79 -22.38
C ALA A 535 20.05 2.35 -22.82
N THR A 536 20.36 1.38 -21.96
CA THR A 536 20.07 -0.05 -22.18
C THR A 536 18.56 -0.28 -22.23
N GLN A 537 17.78 0.39 -21.38
CA GLN A 537 16.32 0.29 -21.44
C GLN A 537 15.76 0.85 -22.75
N CYS A 538 16.30 1.96 -23.26
CA CYS A 538 15.92 2.53 -24.55
C CYS A 538 16.22 1.58 -25.73
N GLU A 539 17.34 0.87 -25.69
CA GLU A 539 17.67 -0.16 -26.69
C GLU A 539 16.69 -1.34 -26.63
N HIS A 540 16.36 -1.82 -25.43
CA HIS A 540 15.36 -2.87 -25.25
C HIS A 540 13.95 -2.45 -25.70
N ILE A 541 13.57 -1.19 -25.44
CA ILE A 541 12.31 -0.61 -25.93
C ILE A 541 12.25 -0.67 -27.46
N ILE A 542 13.31 -0.21 -28.15
CA ILE A 542 13.39 -0.25 -29.62
C ILE A 542 13.28 -1.70 -30.11
N GLN A 543 14.04 -2.61 -29.52
CA GLN A 543 14.04 -4.02 -29.93
C GLN A 543 12.66 -4.68 -29.73
N ALA A 544 12.02 -4.44 -28.58
CA ALA A 544 10.69 -4.96 -28.28
C ALA A 544 9.62 -4.38 -29.20
N PHE A 545 9.76 -3.09 -29.58
CA PHE A 545 8.86 -2.43 -30.52
C PHE A 545 9.00 -3.00 -31.93
N ASP A 546 10.22 -3.11 -32.44
CA ASP A 546 10.51 -3.64 -33.78
C ASP A 546 10.05 -5.10 -33.95
N GLN A 547 10.09 -5.89 -32.87
CA GLN A 547 9.59 -7.27 -32.88
C GLN A 547 8.06 -7.36 -32.91
N GLN A 548 7.35 -6.40 -32.33
CA GLN A 548 5.91 -6.48 -32.14
C GLN A 548 5.11 -5.67 -33.16
N ILE A 549 5.66 -4.55 -33.66
CA ILE A 549 4.97 -3.67 -34.61
C ILE A 549 4.53 -4.37 -35.91
N PRO A 550 5.27 -5.36 -36.49
CA PRO A 550 4.83 -6.05 -37.70
C PRO A 550 3.51 -6.81 -37.53
N ASN A 551 3.18 -7.24 -36.31
CA ASN A 551 1.94 -7.95 -36.00
C ASN A 551 0.68 -7.08 -36.15
N LEU A 552 0.84 -5.75 -36.24
CA LEU A 552 -0.26 -4.83 -36.52
C LEU A 552 -0.56 -4.68 -38.02
N TYR A 553 0.30 -5.20 -38.90
CA TYR A 553 0.11 -5.21 -40.35
C TYR A 553 -0.55 -6.52 -40.79
N ASP A 554 -1.32 -6.48 -41.88
CA ASP A 554 -1.94 -7.69 -42.43
C ASP A 554 -0.88 -8.58 -43.11
N GLU A 555 -1.10 -9.89 -43.19
CA GLU A 555 -0.10 -10.88 -43.68
C GLU A 555 0.44 -10.54 -45.08
N ALA A 556 -0.42 -10.01 -45.97
CA ALA A 556 -0.03 -9.59 -47.31
C ALA A 556 0.96 -8.40 -47.29
N ASP A 557 0.76 -7.46 -46.36
CA ASP A 557 1.66 -6.31 -46.16
C ASP A 557 2.96 -6.74 -45.48
N GLN A 558 2.88 -7.66 -44.52
CA GLN A 558 4.04 -8.29 -43.87
C GLN A 558 4.97 -8.96 -44.90
N ALA A 559 4.41 -9.73 -45.83
CA ALA A 559 5.18 -10.39 -46.90
C ALA A 559 5.86 -9.38 -47.86
N ARG A 560 5.24 -8.21 -48.06
CA ARG A 560 5.80 -7.14 -48.91
C ARG A 560 6.85 -6.28 -48.19
N GLY A 561 6.73 -6.11 -46.88
CA GLY A 561 7.60 -5.27 -46.05
C GLY A 561 7.35 -3.76 -46.13
N PHE A 562 6.24 -3.35 -46.76
CA PHE A 562 5.82 -1.94 -46.89
C PHE A 562 4.31 -1.84 -47.11
N ILE A 563 3.76 -0.65 -46.84
CA ILE A 563 2.38 -0.26 -47.20
C ILE A 563 2.40 0.83 -48.26
N GLU A 564 1.39 0.84 -49.13
CA GLU A 564 1.21 1.88 -50.16
C GLU A 564 0.02 2.77 -49.81
N THR A 565 0.29 4.04 -49.50
CA THR A 565 -0.77 5.03 -49.24
C THR A 565 -0.44 6.37 -49.87
N THR A 566 -1.43 7.26 -49.98
CA THR A 566 -1.24 8.57 -50.57
C THR A 566 -0.50 9.50 -49.63
N ASP A 567 0.46 10.27 -50.13
CA ASP A 567 1.03 11.38 -49.38
C ASP A 567 0.08 12.59 -49.30
N ARG A 568 0.54 13.69 -48.71
CA ARG A 568 -0.27 14.92 -48.50
C ARG A 568 -0.71 15.58 -49.82
N GLU A 569 -0.09 15.23 -50.94
CA GLU A 569 -0.36 15.76 -52.27
C GLU A 569 -1.22 14.78 -53.11
N GLY A 570 -1.67 13.68 -52.49
CA GLY A 570 -2.51 12.67 -53.13
C GLY A 570 -1.74 11.68 -54.02
N GLN A 571 -0.41 11.70 -53.99
CA GLN A 571 0.41 10.80 -54.79
C GLN A 571 0.65 9.47 -54.05
N PRO A 572 0.55 8.32 -54.73
CA PRO A 572 0.83 7.02 -54.12
C PRO A 572 2.31 6.93 -53.74
N LYS A 573 2.57 6.58 -52.48
CA LYS A 573 3.92 6.47 -51.92
C LYS A 573 4.06 5.22 -51.06
N GLN A 574 5.22 4.57 -51.19
CA GLN A 574 5.57 3.41 -50.39
C GLN A 574 6.15 3.85 -49.05
N TYR A 575 5.58 3.36 -47.97
CA TYR A 575 6.07 3.58 -46.61
C TYR A 575 6.55 2.26 -46.00
N PRO A 576 7.73 2.22 -45.36
CA PRO A 576 8.13 1.07 -44.57
C PRO A 576 7.21 0.92 -43.36
N PHE A 577 7.37 -0.17 -42.60
CA PHE A 577 6.68 -0.28 -41.31
C PHE A 577 7.09 0.83 -40.36
N CYS A 578 6.15 1.16 -39.47
CA CYS A 578 6.33 2.18 -38.46
C CYS A 578 7.52 1.82 -37.58
N SER A 579 8.35 2.82 -37.32
CA SER A 579 9.56 2.70 -36.50
C SER A 579 9.51 3.67 -35.35
N LEU A 580 10.36 3.47 -34.35
CA LEU A 580 10.42 4.26 -33.13
C LEU A 580 11.68 5.11 -33.08
N THR A 581 11.53 6.42 -33.03
CA THR A 581 12.62 7.36 -32.78
C THR A 581 12.65 7.75 -31.30
N LEU A 582 13.79 7.50 -30.65
CA LEU A 582 14.09 7.94 -29.28
C LEU A 582 15.18 9.04 -29.31
N ALA A 583 14.83 10.24 -28.86
CA ALA A 583 15.76 11.34 -28.67
C ALA A 583 16.02 11.52 -27.17
N ALA A 584 17.27 11.38 -26.73
CA ALA A 584 17.66 11.46 -25.33
C ALA A 584 18.59 12.65 -25.04
N LEU A 585 18.33 13.36 -23.94
CA LEU A 585 19.14 14.46 -23.43
C LEU A 585 19.42 14.24 -21.94
N THR A 586 20.67 13.96 -21.60
CA THR A 586 21.11 13.79 -20.22
C THR A 586 21.55 15.12 -19.63
N ARG A 587 20.99 15.46 -18.46
CA ARG A 587 21.39 16.60 -17.65
C ARG A 587 22.16 16.13 -16.41
N PRO A 588 23.41 16.56 -16.21
CA PRO A 588 24.13 16.33 -14.95
C PRO A 588 23.50 17.07 -13.75
N ALA A 589 23.74 16.58 -12.54
CA ALA A 589 23.27 17.23 -11.32
C ALA A 589 23.78 18.68 -11.22
N HIS A 590 22.93 19.57 -10.71
CA HIS A 590 23.19 21.00 -10.51
C HIS A 590 23.55 21.80 -11.77
N HIS A 591 23.36 21.25 -12.97
CA HIS A 591 23.52 22.02 -14.22
C HIS A 591 22.36 23.01 -14.37
N ALA A 592 22.68 24.30 -14.50
CA ALA A 592 21.69 25.38 -14.60
C ALA A 592 21.12 25.47 -16.02
N ILE A 593 19.86 25.07 -16.19
CA ILE A 593 19.15 25.16 -17.46
C ILE A 593 17.65 25.39 -17.22
N HIS A 594 17.01 26.17 -18.09
CA HIS A 594 15.57 26.36 -18.06
C HIS A 594 14.84 25.28 -18.89
N SER A 595 13.62 24.94 -18.49
CA SER A 595 12.76 23.98 -19.18
C SER A 595 12.60 24.26 -20.68
N GLN A 596 12.46 25.53 -21.07
CA GLN A 596 12.30 25.93 -22.47
C GLN A 596 13.53 25.58 -23.33
N THR A 597 14.74 25.75 -22.78
CA THR A 597 16.00 25.42 -23.44
C THR A 597 16.19 23.90 -23.58
N LEU A 598 15.65 23.10 -22.66
CA LEU A 598 15.64 21.64 -22.79
C LEU A 598 14.79 21.19 -24.00
N THR A 599 13.62 21.81 -24.18
CA THR A 599 12.73 21.51 -25.31
C THR A 599 13.36 21.86 -26.67
N GLU A 600 14.13 22.94 -26.72
CA GLU A 600 14.88 23.32 -27.94
C GLU A 600 15.96 22.31 -28.30
N HIS A 601 16.78 21.90 -27.31
CA HIS A 601 17.80 20.88 -27.51
C HIS A 601 17.20 19.53 -27.93
N ILE A 602 16.14 19.08 -27.27
CA ILE A 602 15.52 17.80 -27.61
C ILE A 602 14.88 17.82 -29.01
N SER A 603 14.29 18.95 -29.42
CA SER A 603 13.74 19.11 -30.77
C SER A 603 14.83 19.00 -31.84
N ALA A 604 16.02 19.57 -31.59
CA ALA A 604 17.16 19.43 -32.49
C ALA A 604 17.64 17.97 -32.58
N ILE A 605 17.71 17.25 -31.46
CA ILE A 605 18.09 15.83 -31.42
C ILE A 605 17.08 14.99 -32.20
N LYS A 606 15.78 15.19 -31.95
CA LYS A 606 14.67 14.52 -32.65
C LYS A 606 14.75 14.72 -34.16
N SER A 607 14.98 15.95 -34.62
CA SER A 607 15.14 16.26 -36.05
C SER A 607 16.33 15.55 -36.69
N GLN A 608 17.43 15.37 -35.95
CA GLN A 608 18.58 14.63 -36.44
C GLN A 608 18.37 13.10 -36.42
N ALA A 609 17.64 12.58 -35.43
CA ALA A 609 17.34 11.16 -35.30
C ALA A 609 16.45 10.66 -36.44
N LYS A 610 15.40 11.42 -36.79
CA LYS A 610 14.47 11.12 -37.90
C LYS A 610 15.10 11.07 -39.31
N LYS A 611 16.40 11.41 -39.44
CA LYS A 611 17.14 11.26 -40.71
C LYS A 611 17.62 9.83 -40.94
N GLN A 612 17.74 9.02 -39.89
CA GLN A 612 18.06 7.60 -40.01
C GLN A 612 16.78 6.81 -40.30
N ARG A 613 16.92 5.72 -41.06
CA ARG A 613 15.80 4.88 -41.48
C ARG A 613 15.67 3.72 -40.50
N GLY A 614 14.46 3.48 -40.01
CA GLY A 614 14.18 2.47 -38.98
C GLY A 614 14.28 3.05 -37.57
N SER A 615 14.10 2.19 -36.56
CA SER A 615 14.08 2.62 -35.16
C SER A 615 15.47 3.03 -34.69
N VAL A 616 15.56 4.11 -33.93
CA VAL A 616 16.84 4.73 -33.59
C VAL A 616 16.81 5.38 -32.21
N LEU A 617 17.90 5.20 -31.45
CA LEU A 617 18.21 6.00 -30.26
C LEU A 617 19.30 7.02 -30.61
N LYS A 618 19.05 8.29 -30.30
CA LYS A 618 20.06 9.34 -30.39
C LYS A 618 20.16 10.09 -29.07
N ALA A 619 21.35 10.07 -28.47
CA ALA A 619 21.61 10.67 -27.18
C ALA A 619 22.60 11.83 -27.25
N GLN A 620 22.39 12.84 -26.40
CA GLN A 620 23.36 13.90 -26.11
C GLN A 620 23.38 14.18 -24.61
N THR A 621 24.48 14.76 -24.13
CA THR A 621 24.64 15.23 -22.75
C THR A 621 24.89 16.73 -22.78
N LEU A 622 24.25 17.47 -21.87
CA LEU A 622 24.39 18.92 -21.72
C LEU A 622 25.74 19.34 -21.13
#